data_AF-A0A6J8FGZ7-F1
#
_entry.id   AF-A0A6J8FGZ7-F1
#
_cell.length_a   1.000
_cell.length_b   1.000
_cell.length_c   1.000
_cell.angle_alpha   90.00
_cell.angle_beta   90.00
_cell.angle_gamma   90.00
#
_symmetry.space_group_name_H-M   'P 1'
#
loop_
_entity.id
_entity.type
_entity.pdbx_description
1 polymer ?
#
loop_
_entity_poly.entity_id
_entity_poly.type
_entity_poly.pdbx_seq_one_letter_code
_entity_poly.pdbx_strand_id
1 'polypeptide(L)'
;MDETVHYLHHLPRLQVLTLKECPLAALPNYRSRVLAFVRGLKFFDGHLVRQDEAAKAREAFRENLLTVDEEDEARAAAAKLQADQEIIASSYQQYNCPNEVMLFDELLHLDPEGRHMEAILRSDAVFPVAKEPLDRYQTEFNEQVRQLTAAMKDIRERRDADDATYREASPTRCAKALLLRWPPCSVSRRSRRGTLSKASPSRCPARRSGFPVKRPGLCTQRWAS
;
A
#
# COMPACT_ATOMS: atom_id res chain seq x y z
N MET A 1 -31.37 -16.91 5.82
CA MET A 1 -31.58 -15.86 6.84
C MET A 1 -30.29 -15.55 7.58
N ASP A 2 -29.57 -16.57 8.03
CA ASP A 2 -28.30 -16.37 8.76
C ASP A 2 -27.29 -15.58 7.93
N GLU A 3 -27.16 -15.86 6.63
CA GLU A 3 -26.33 -15.07 5.71
C GLU A 3 -26.68 -13.56 5.68
N THR A 4 -27.97 -13.21 5.73
CA THR A 4 -28.41 -11.81 5.68
C THR A 4 -28.11 -11.07 6.98
N VAL A 5 -28.28 -11.77 8.11
CA VAL A 5 -27.94 -11.24 9.43
C VAL A 5 -26.42 -11.17 9.61
N HIS A 6 -25.69 -12.14 9.06
CA HIS A 6 -24.24 -12.15 8.97
C HIS A 6 -23.77 -10.94 8.18
N TYR A 7 -24.36 -10.66 7.02
CA TYR A 7 -24.02 -9.48 6.22
C TYR A 7 -24.23 -8.17 6.99
N LEU A 8 -25.30 -8.05 7.78
CA LEU A 8 -25.54 -6.88 8.63
C LEU A 8 -24.52 -6.74 9.76
N HIS A 9 -23.92 -7.84 10.22
CA HIS A 9 -22.84 -7.82 11.23
C HIS A 9 -21.60 -7.06 10.74
N HIS A 10 -21.30 -7.15 9.43
CA HIS A 10 -20.11 -6.56 8.84
C HIS A 10 -20.15 -5.02 8.78
N LEU A 11 -21.29 -4.42 9.17
CA LEU A 11 -21.52 -2.98 9.15
C LEU A 11 -21.48 -2.43 10.58
N PRO A 12 -20.30 -2.24 11.19
CA PRO A 12 -20.16 -1.83 12.61
C PRO A 12 -20.70 -0.42 12.89
N ARG A 13 -20.94 0.39 11.84
CA ARG A 13 -21.44 1.76 11.95
C ARG A 13 -22.95 1.88 11.76
N LEU A 14 -23.67 0.76 11.59
CA LEU A 14 -25.11 0.77 11.36
C LEU A 14 -25.86 1.11 12.66
N GLN A 15 -26.46 2.30 12.72
CA GLN A 15 -27.20 2.77 13.91
C GLN A 15 -28.71 2.68 13.77
N VAL A 16 -29.24 2.76 12.55
CA VAL A 16 -30.68 2.76 12.24
C VAL A 16 -30.93 1.69 11.20
N LEU A 17 -31.83 0.76 11.52
CA LEU A 17 -32.25 -0.30 10.60
C LEU A 17 -33.78 -0.38 10.59
N THR A 18 -34.36 -0.38 9.39
CA THR A 18 -35.79 -0.54 9.17
C THR A 18 -35.98 -1.69 8.20
N LEU A 19 -36.67 -2.73 8.65
CA LEU A 19 -36.98 -3.95 7.89
C LEU A 19 -38.50 -4.14 7.74
N LYS A 20 -39.26 -3.06 7.84
CA LYS A 20 -40.70 -3.06 7.55
C LYS A 20 -40.95 -3.65 6.17
N GLU A 21 -41.94 -4.53 6.07
CA GLU A 21 -42.35 -5.23 4.84
C GLU A 21 -41.39 -6.32 4.33
N CYS A 22 -40.29 -6.62 5.03
CA CYS A 22 -39.49 -7.80 4.71
C CYS A 22 -40.17 -9.08 5.23
N PRO A 23 -40.12 -10.20 4.48
CA PRO A 23 -40.66 -11.49 4.94
C PRO A 23 -39.95 -12.02 6.20
N LEU A 24 -38.76 -11.47 6.50
CA LEU A 24 -38.03 -11.66 7.75
C LEU A 24 -38.84 -11.27 8.99
N ALA A 25 -39.72 -10.27 8.88
CA ALA A 25 -40.55 -9.79 10.00
C ALA A 25 -41.63 -10.81 10.41
N ALA A 26 -41.97 -11.77 9.53
CA ALA A 26 -42.92 -12.83 9.84
C ALA A 26 -42.33 -13.95 10.72
N LEU A 27 -41.01 -13.97 10.93
CA LEU A 27 -40.35 -15.02 11.68
C LEU A 27 -40.50 -14.82 13.20
N PRO A 28 -40.66 -15.90 13.98
CA PRO A 28 -40.63 -15.81 15.43
C PRO A 28 -39.24 -15.37 15.89
N ASN A 29 -39.19 -14.51 16.92
CA ASN A 29 -37.96 -14.00 17.53
C ASN A 29 -37.03 -13.23 16.56
N TYR A 30 -37.53 -12.76 15.42
CA TYR A 30 -36.72 -12.04 14.43
C TYR A 30 -36.04 -10.80 15.05
N ARG A 31 -36.78 -10.04 15.85
CA ARG A 31 -36.28 -8.84 16.55
C ARG A 31 -35.12 -9.18 17.47
N SER A 32 -35.31 -10.14 18.37
CA SER A 32 -34.27 -10.58 19.29
C SER A 32 -33.04 -11.10 18.56
N ARG A 33 -33.24 -11.82 17.45
CA ARG A 33 -32.14 -12.32 16.63
C ARG A 33 -31.33 -11.17 16.03
N VAL A 34 -31.97 -10.22 15.33
CA VAL A 34 -31.25 -9.07 14.74
C VAL A 34 -30.51 -8.24 15.79
N LEU A 35 -31.11 -8.04 16.97
CA LEU A 35 -30.47 -7.32 18.08
C LEU A 35 -29.26 -8.05 18.68
N ALA A 36 -29.26 -9.38 18.63
CA ALA A 36 -28.12 -10.18 19.09
C ALA A 36 -26.90 -9.97 18.20
N PHE A 37 -27.09 -10.00 16.88
CA PHE A 37 -25.99 -9.89 15.91
C PHE A 37 -25.55 -8.43 15.70
N VAL A 38 -26.45 -7.46 15.56
CA VAL A 38 -26.02 -6.07 15.25
C VAL A 38 -25.60 -5.30 16.51
N ARG A 39 -24.28 -5.19 16.74
CA ARG A 39 -23.72 -4.60 17.97
C ARG A 39 -23.95 -3.08 18.16
N GLY A 40 -24.21 -2.33 17.08
CA GLY A 40 -24.27 -0.87 17.07
C GLY A 40 -25.67 -0.24 16.93
N LEU A 41 -26.73 -1.04 16.93
CA LEU A 41 -28.06 -0.57 16.58
C LEU A 41 -28.71 0.27 17.70
N LYS A 42 -29.17 1.48 17.37
CA LYS A 42 -29.92 2.37 18.28
C LYS A 42 -31.41 2.37 17.97
N PHE A 43 -31.78 2.29 16.70
CA PHE A 43 -33.17 2.32 16.25
C PHE A 43 -33.47 1.13 15.35
N PHE A 44 -34.54 0.41 15.70
CA PHE A 44 -35.02 -0.75 14.96
C PHE A 44 -36.50 -0.60 14.65
N ASP A 45 -36.86 -0.55 13.37
CA ASP A 45 -38.26 -0.42 12.91
C ASP A 45 -39.03 0.79 13.46
N GLY A 46 -38.31 1.86 13.81
CA GLY A 46 -38.87 3.05 14.45
C GLY A 46 -39.03 2.92 15.97
N HIS A 47 -38.56 1.83 16.58
CA HIS A 47 -38.45 1.69 18.03
C HIS A 47 -37.02 1.94 18.50
N LEU A 48 -36.88 2.65 19.61
CA LEU A 48 -35.61 2.78 20.31
C LEU A 48 -35.24 1.43 20.94
N VAL A 49 -34.06 0.93 20.62
CA VAL A 49 -33.52 -0.30 21.21
C VAL A 49 -32.95 0.02 22.58
N ARG A 50 -33.48 -0.61 23.63
CA ARG A 50 -32.88 -0.53 24.97
C ARG A 50 -31.68 -1.46 25.07
N GLN A 51 -30.64 -1.02 25.75
CA GLN A 51 -29.42 -1.82 25.93
C GLN A 51 -29.71 -3.14 26.66
N ASP A 52 -30.67 -3.14 27.60
CA ASP A 52 -31.07 -4.35 28.34
C ASP A 52 -31.69 -5.42 27.43
N GLU A 53 -32.50 -5.01 26.44
CA GLU A 53 -33.10 -5.93 25.46
C GLU A 53 -32.02 -6.51 24.55
N ALA A 54 -31.07 -5.68 24.13
CA ALA A 54 -29.94 -6.11 23.33
C ALA A 54 -29.02 -7.08 24.10
N ALA A 55 -28.79 -6.84 25.39
CA ALA A 55 -27.99 -7.72 26.24
C ALA A 55 -28.64 -9.09 26.41
N LYS A 56 -29.95 -9.15 26.73
CA LYS A 56 -30.70 -10.40 26.83
C LYS A 56 -30.72 -11.18 25.52
N ALA A 57 -30.88 -10.49 24.40
CA ALA A 57 -30.82 -11.10 23.08
C ALA A 57 -29.44 -11.72 22.80
N ARG A 58 -28.35 -11.03 23.17
CA ARG A 58 -26.98 -11.55 23.01
C ARG A 58 -26.74 -12.79 23.86
N GLU A 59 -27.23 -12.80 25.09
CA GLU A 59 -27.13 -13.98 25.97
C GLU A 59 -27.88 -15.18 25.38
N ALA A 60 -29.08 -14.96 24.86
CA ALA A 60 -29.91 -16.01 24.27
C ALA A 60 -29.31 -16.64 23.00
N PHE A 61 -28.51 -15.88 22.24
CA PHE A 61 -27.89 -16.34 20.99
C PHE A 61 -26.36 -16.43 21.07
N ARG A 62 -25.80 -16.55 22.27
CA ARG A 62 -24.35 -16.52 22.52
C ARG A 62 -23.58 -17.57 21.72
N GLU A 63 -24.11 -18.78 21.59
CA GLU A 63 -23.47 -19.89 20.87
C GLU A 63 -23.27 -19.56 19.38
N ASN A 64 -24.27 -18.94 18.75
CA ASN A 64 -24.18 -18.53 17.34
C ASN A 64 -23.26 -17.31 17.16
N LEU A 65 -23.21 -16.42 18.14
CA LEU A 65 -22.33 -15.24 18.14
C LEU A 65 -20.84 -15.62 18.20
N LEU A 66 -20.47 -16.69 18.91
CA LEU A 66 -19.07 -17.13 19.02
C LEU A 66 -18.46 -17.45 17.65
N THR A 67 -19.19 -18.18 16.81
CA THR A 67 -18.72 -18.54 15.46
C THR A 67 -18.51 -17.32 14.56
N VAL A 68 -19.38 -16.32 14.69
CA VAL A 68 -19.30 -15.06 13.93
C VAL A 68 -18.12 -14.21 14.40
N ASP A 69 -17.93 -14.13 15.71
CA ASP A 69 -16.83 -13.38 16.31
C ASP A 69 -15.47 -14.01 15.91
N GLU A 70 -15.35 -15.34 15.89
CA GLU A 70 -14.14 -16.04 15.42
C GLU A 70 -13.85 -15.77 13.93
N GLU A 71 -14.87 -15.80 13.07
CA GLU A 71 -14.71 -15.47 11.65
C GLU A 71 -14.32 -14.00 11.42
N ASP A 72 -14.88 -13.08 12.22
CA ASP A 72 -14.55 -11.66 12.17
C ASP A 72 -13.12 -11.39 12.65
N GLU A 73 -12.68 -12.04 13.73
CA GLU A 73 -11.31 -11.97 14.21
C GLU A 73 -10.34 -12.52 13.17
N ALA A 74 -10.65 -13.66 12.54
CA ALA A 74 -9.83 -14.24 11.49
C ALA A 74 -9.69 -13.29 10.28
N ARG A 75 -10.78 -12.63 9.87
CA ARG A 75 -10.76 -11.64 8.78
C ARG A 75 -10.02 -10.37 9.15
N ALA A 76 -10.20 -9.87 10.37
CA ALA A 76 -9.44 -8.72 10.85
C ALA A 76 -7.94 -9.04 10.93
N ALA A 77 -7.57 -10.25 11.36
CA ALA A 77 -6.20 -10.72 11.35
C ALA A 77 -5.64 -10.84 9.93
N ALA A 78 -6.39 -11.43 9.01
CA ALA A 78 -5.99 -11.54 7.60
C ALA A 78 -5.82 -10.16 6.94
N ALA A 79 -6.73 -9.22 7.20
CA ALA A 79 -6.64 -7.86 6.69
C ALA A 79 -5.45 -7.09 7.26
N LYS A 80 -5.13 -7.28 8.56
CA LYS A 80 -3.91 -6.72 9.16
C LYS A 80 -2.66 -7.31 8.52
N LEU A 81 -2.60 -8.63 8.36
CA LEU A 81 -1.49 -9.30 7.70
C LEU A 81 -1.31 -8.81 6.25
N GLN A 82 -2.40 -8.61 5.52
CA GLN A 82 -2.36 -8.03 4.16
C GLN A 82 -1.87 -6.59 4.16
N ALA A 83 -2.38 -5.75 5.07
CA ALA A 83 -1.91 -4.37 5.20
C ALA A 83 -0.42 -4.31 5.56
N ASP A 84 0.03 -5.17 6.47
CA ASP A 84 1.44 -5.29 6.83
C ASP A 84 2.28 -5.75 5.63
N GLN A 85 1.80 -6.73 4.85
CA GLN A 85 2.43 -7.16 3.61
C GLN A 85 2.51 -6.05 2.57
N GLU A 86 1.47 -5.22 2.41
CA GLU A 86 1.46 -4.08 1.50
C GLU A 86 2.41 -2.96 1.96
N ILE A 87 2.48 -2.69 3.26
CA ILE A 87 3.45 -1.76 3.85
C ILE A 87 4.88 -2.27 3.59
N ILE A 88 5.12 -3.56 3.82
CA ILE A 88 6.41 -4.19 3.55
C ILE A 88 6.73 -4.10 2.04
N ALA A 89 5.79 -4.44 1.16
CA ALA A 89 5.97 -4.40 -0.29
C ALA A 89 6.25 -2.99 -0.82
N SER A 90 5.47 -2.00 -0.35
CA SER A 90 5.69 -0.60 -0.71
C SER A 90 7.04 -0.08 -0.20
N SER A 91 7.50 -0.53 0.98
CA SER A 91 8.84 -0.22 1.46
C SER A 91 9.90 -0.77 0.49
N TYR A 92 9.80 -2.04 0.05
CA TYR A 92 10.76 -2.62 -0.89
C TYR A 92 10.79 -1.86 -2.23
N GLN A 93 9.63 -1.45 -2.74
CA GLN A 93 9.54 -0.62 -3.96
C GLN A 93 10.19 0.75 -3.76
N GLN A 94 9.94 1.40 -2.62
CA GLN A 94 10.54 2.70 -2.32
C GLN A 94 12.07 2.59 -2.29
N TYR A 95 12.62 1.57 -1.61
CA TYR A 95 14.06 1.35 -1.49
C TYR A 95 14.69 0.62 -2.71
N ASN A 96 13.90 0.25 -3.73
CA ASN A 96 14.32 -0.56 -4.88
C ASN A 96 15.20 -1.75 -4.45
N CYS A 97 14.85 -2.37 -3.32
CA CYS A 97 15.54 -3.54 -2.78
C CYS A 97 14.79 -4.79 -3.22
N PRO A 98 15.48 -5.88 -3.59
CA PRO A 98 14.84 -7.16 -3.84
C PRO A 98 14.15 -7.68 -2.56
N ASN A 99 13.04 -8.41 -2.71
CA ASN A 99 12.38 -9.01 -1.56
C ASN A 99 13.20 -10.21 -1.07
N GLU A 100 13.77 -10.08 0.12
CA GLU A 100 14.66 -11.08 0.72
C GLU A 100 14.03 -12.46 0.90
N VAL A 101 12.70 -12.54 1.03
CA VAL A 101 12.00 -13.81 1.19
C VAL A 101 11.75 -14.49 -0.16
N MET A 102 11.48 -13.70 -1.20
CA MET A 102 11.09 -14.21 -2.52
C MET A 102 12.27 -14.36 -3.48
N LEU A 103 13.38 -13.65 -3.28
CA LEU A 103 14.48 -13.58 -4.24
C LEU A 103 15.10 -14.96 -4.52
N PHE A 104 15.26 -15.78 -3.49
CA PHE A 104 15.83 -17.12 -3.65
C PHE A 104 14.90 -18.03 -4.46
N ASP A 105 13.60 -17.98 -4.15
CA ASP A 105 12.60 -18.73 -4.88
C ASP A 105 12.52 -18.25 -6.33
N GLU A 106 12.45 -16.94 -6.57
CA GLU A 106 12.47 -16.36 -7.91
C GLU A 106 13.70 -16.81 -8.72
N LEU A 107 14.87 -16.88 -8.10
CA LEU A 107 16.11 -17.37 -8.72
C LEU A 107 16.01 -18.86 -9.11
N LEU A 108 15.39 -19.68 -8.26
CA LEU A 108 15.15 -21.11 -8.53
C LEU A 108 14.13 -21.35 -9.64
N HIS A 109 13.19 -20.42 -9.82
CA HIS A 109 12.18 -20.45 -10.87
C HIS A 109 12.66 -19.83 -12.19
N LEU A 110 13.86 -19.24 -12.25
CA LEU A 110 14.41 -18.77 -13.52
C LEU A 110 14.65 -19.95 -14.46
N ASP A 111 14.18 -19.82 -15.70
CA ASP A 111 14.36 -20.81 -16.77
C ASP A 111 15.45 -20.36 -17.75
N PRO A 112 16.73 -20.64 -17.48
CA PRO A 112 17.78 -20.25 -18.41
C PRO A 112 17.67 -21.00 -19.75
N GLU A 113 17.05 -22.18 -19.78
CA GLU A 113 17.03 -23.06 -20.96
C GLU A 113 15.74 -23.89 -21.11
N GLY A 114 14.61 -23.42 -20.53
CA GLY A 114 13.34 -24.16 -20.54
C GLY A 114 13.32 -25.41 -19.64
N ARG A 115 14.26 -25.49 -18.71
CA ARG A 115 14.28 -26.51 -17.65
C ARG A 115 14.26 -25.81 -16.30
N HIS A 116 13.18 -26.02 -15.56
CA HIS A 116 13.05 -25.50 -14.20
C HIS A 116 14.13 -26.13 -13.32
N MET A 117 15.06 -25.32 -12.82
CA MET A 117 16.14 -25.78 -11.93
C MET A 117 15.57 -26.42 -10.66
N GLU A 118 14.47 -25.86 -10.15
CA GLU A 118 13.69 -26.43 -9.06
C GLU A 118 13.25 -27.88 -9.33
N ALA A 119 12.80 -28.20 -10.55
CA ALA A 119 12.36 -29.55 -10.89
C ALA A 119 13.51 -30.57 -10.90
N ILE A 120 14.72 -30.14 -11.29
CA ILE A 120 15.91 -30.98 -11.28
C ILE A 120 16.35 -31.25 -9.84
N LEU A 121 16.41 -30.20 -9.01
CA LEU A 121 16.84 -30.29 -7.61
C LEU A 121 15.83 -31.05 -6.73
N ARG A 122 14.54 -31.00 -7.08
CA ARG A 122 13.47 -31.75 -6.41
C ARG A 122 13.20 -33.14 -6.99
N SER A 123 13.98 -33.59 -7.97
CA SER A 123 13.84 -34.95 -8.50
C SER A 123 14.22 -35.99 -7.44
N ASP A 124 13.48 -37.11 -7.38
CA ASP A 124 13.67 -38.17 -6.38
C ASP A 124 15.09 -38.75 -6.34
N ALA A 125 15.80 -38.69 -7.47
CA ALA A 125 17.18 -39.15 -7.59
C ALA A 125 18.21 -38.21 -6.94
N VAL A 126 17.94 -36.89 -6.95
CA VAL A 126 18.91 -35.85 -6.53
C VAL A 126 18.56 -35.28 -5.16
N PHE A 127 17.27 -35.21 -4.83
CA PHE A 127 16.76 -34.61 -3.60
C PHE A 127 17.42 -35.12 -2.31
N PRO A 128 17.60 -36.43 -2.05
CA PRO A 128 18.19 -36.89 -0.78
C PRO A 128 19.65 -36.46 -0.59
N VAL A 129 20.39 -36.22 -1.68
CA VAL A 129 21.79 -35.78 -1.64
C VAL A 129 21.87 -34.25 -1.61
N ALA A 130 20.95 -33.57 -2.30
CA ALA A 130 20.97 -32.12 -2.45
C ALA A 130 20.28 -31.36 -1.32
N LYS A 131 19.37 -31.99 -0.55
CA LYS A 131 18.55 -31.31 0.46
C LYS A 131 19.38 -30.58 1.51
N GLU A 132 20.28 -31.26 2.20
CA GLU A 132 21.07 -30.63 3.28
C GLU A 132 21.96 -29.47 2.77
N PRO A 133 22.73 -29.62 1.67
CA PRO A 133 23.44 -28.50 1.08
C PRO A 133 22.53 -27.35 0.65
N LEU A 134 21.37 -27.66 0.04
CA LEU A 134 20.45 -26.65 -0.46
C LEU A 134 19.84 -25.83 0.68
N ASP A 135 19.40 -26.48 1.76
CA ASP A 135 18.86 -25.81 2.94
C ASP A 135 19.92 -24.89 3.57
N ARG A 136 21.18 -25.36 3.66
CA ARG A 136 22.29 -24.55 4.15
C ARG A 136 22.54 -23.34 3.26
N TYR A 137 22.64 -23.52 1.94
CA TYR A 137 22.84 -22.42 1.00
C TYR A 137 21.69 -21.43 1.01
N GLN A 138 20.45 -21.90 1.15
CA GLN A 138 19.28 -21.03 1.28
C GLN A 138 19.39 -20.15 2.54
N THR A 139 19.81 -20.71 3.67
CA THR A 139 20.00 -19.92 4.90
C THR A 139 21.12 -18.88 4.76
N GLU A 140 22.27 -19.27 4.22
CA GLU A 140 23.42 -18.37 4.00
C GLU A 140 23.07 -17.27 2.99
N PHE A 141 22.40 -17.62 1.89
CA PHE A 141 21.94 -16.66 0.88
C PHE A 141 20.96 -15.65 1.48
N ASN A 142 19.95 -16.11 2.22
CA ASN A 142 18.97 -15.23 2.85
C ASN A 142 19.62 -14.29 3.87
N GLU A 143 20.65 -14.73 4.59
CA GLU A 143 21.43 -13.86 5.47
C GLU A 143 22.17 -12.78 4.69
N GLN A 144 22.83 -13.14 3.58
CA GLN A 144 23.54 -12.17 2.73
C GLN A 144 22.58 -11.17 2.09
N VAL A 145 21.41 -11.61 1.63
CA VAL A 145 20.39 -10.73 1.05
C VAL A 145 19.81 -9.77 2.09
N ARG A 146 19.61 -10.23 3.33
CA ARG A 146 19.24 -9.36 4.46
C ARG A 146 20.30 -8.30 4.75
N GLN A 147 21.57 -8.69 4.79
CA GLN A 147 22.69 -7.76 4.98
C GLN A 147 22.74 -6.71 3.87
N LEU A 148 22.60 -7.13 2.61
CA LEU A 148 22.56 -6.22 1.46
C LEU A 148 21.37 -5.26 1.55
N THR A 149 20.18 -5.77 1.87
CA THR A 149 18.95 -4.99 1.99
C THR A 149 19.06 -3.95 3.10
N ALA A 150 19.62 -4.32 4.25
CA ALA A 150 19.90 -3.39 5.35
C ALA A 150 20.88 -2.29 4.92
N ALA A 151 21.99 -2.66 4.28
CA ALA A 151 22.96 -1.68 3.78
C ALA A 151 22.35 -0.70 2.75
N MET A 152 21.49 -1.20 1.85
CA MET A 152 20.78 -0.35 0.88
C MET A 152 19.78 0.60 1.52
N LYS A 153 19.05 0.15 2.56
CA LYS A 153 18.15 0.99 3.35
C LYS A 153 18.92 2.09 4.07
N ASP A 154 20.00 1.75 4.77
CA ASP A 154 20.88 2.71 5.46
C ASP A 154 21.40 3.81 4.53
N ILE A 155 21.87 3.45 3.33
CA ILE A 155 22.38 4.42 2.34
C ILE A 155 21.28 5.40 1.92
N ARG A 156 20.04 4.92 1.75
CA ARG A 156 18.91 5.75 1.33
C ARG A 156 18.41 6.64 2.46
N GLU A 157 18.32 6.12 3.68
CA GLU A 157 17.96 6.93 4.85
C GLU A 157 18.96 8.06 5.08
N ARG A 158 20.26 7.79 4.93
CA ARG A 158 21.30 8.84 4.99
C ARG A 158 21.10 9.89 3.90
N ARG A 159 20.82 9.47 2.66
CA ARG A 159 20.54 10.39 1.55
C ARG A 159 19.28 11.21 1.77
N ASP A 160 18.20 10.60 2.28
CA ASP A 160 16.95 11.29 2.56
C ASP A 160 17.13 12.31 3.69
N ALA A 161 17.94 11.99 4.70
CA ALA A 161 18.33 12.92 5.77
C ALA A 161 19.19 14.09 5.25
N ASP A 162 20.16 13.81 4.37
CA ASP A 162 20.99 14.82 3.72
C ASP A 162 20.14 15.74 2.83
N ASP A 163 19.21 15.19 2.06
CA ASP A 163 18.27 15.91 1.22
C ASP A 163 17.31 16.78 2.04
N ALA A 164 16.81 16.27 3.17
CA ALA A 164 16.00 17.05 4.10
C ALA A 164 16.78 18.24 4.66
N THR A 165 18.00 17.98 5.14
CA THR A 165 18.93 19.02 5.63
C THR A 165 19.22 20.06 4.54
N TYR A 166 19.45 19.62 3.31
CA TYR A 166 19.67 20.50 2.17
C TYR A 166 18.43 21.35 1.86
N ARG A 167 17.23 20.76 1.86
CA ARG A 167 15.97 21.48 1.64
C ARG A 167 15.75 22.55 2.70
N GLU A 168 16.03 22.27 3.97
CA GLU A 168 15.94 23.24 5.07
C GLU A 168 16.97 24.39 4.95
N ALA A 169 18.18 24.10 4.46
CA ALA A 169 19.22 25.11 4.25
C ALA A 169 19.03 25.94 2.97
N SER A 170 18.35 25.39 1.97
CA SER A 170 18.15 26.01 0.65
C SER A 170 17.28 27.29 0.58
N PRO A 171 16.21 27.52 1.39
CA PRO A 171 15.44 28.77 1.35
C PRO A 171 16.31 30.00 1.63
N THR A 172 17.34 29.84 2.46
CA THR A 172 18.30 30.89 2.83
C THR A 172 19.21 31.29 1.65
N ARG A 173 19.40 30.42 0.65
CA ARG A 173 20.25 30.69 -0.53
C ARG A 173 19.46 31.22 -1.73
N CYS A 174 18.22 30.79 -1.94
CA CYS A 174 17.37 31.37 -3.00
C CYS A 174 16.93 32.81 -2.69
N ALA A 175 16.64 33.15 -1.43
CA ALA A 175 16.34 34.53 -1.02
C ALA A 175 17.56 35.46 -1.20
N LYS A 176 18.78 34.97 -0.97
CA LYS A 176 20.02 35.75 -1.12
C LYS A 176 20.46 35.87 -2.59
N ALA A 177 20.17 34.88 -3.43
CA ALA A 177 20.45 34.92 -4.87
C ALA A 177 19.49 35.83 -5.64
N LEU A 178 18.23 35.99 -5.21
CA LEU A 178 17.30 36.97 -5.78
C LEU A 178 17.65 38.43 -5.43
N LEU A 179 18.39 38.66 -4.32
CA LEU A 179 18.82 40.01 -3.92
C LEU A 179 20.12 40.49 -4.59
N LEU A 180 20.91 39.59 -5.19
CA LEU A 180 22.24 39.93 -5.73
C LEU A 180 22.34 39.95 -7.26
N ARG A 181 21.26 39.64 -7.98
CA ARG A 181 21.33 39.62 -9.44
C ARG A 181 19.98 39.96 -10.07
N TRP A 182 19.66 41.25 -10.07
CA TRP A 182 19.25 41.99 -11.26
C TRP A 182 19.61 43.46 -10.98
N PRO A 183 20.70 44.01 -11.55
CA PRO A 183 20.84 45.45 -11.60
C PRO A 183 19.59 46.01 -12.32
N PRO A 184 19.01 47.12 -11.85
CA PRO A 184 17.96 47.78 -12.61
C PRO A 184 18.53 48.08 -13.99
N CYS A 185 18.07 47.39 -15.03
CA CYS A 185 18.24 47.88 -16.39
C CYS A 185 17.53 49.23 -16.41
N SER A 186 18.32 50.29 -16.29
CA SER A 186 17.96 51.66 -16.60
C SER A 186 17.68 51.71 -18.09
N VAL A 187 16.50 51.23 -18.49
CA VAL A 187 15.93 51.53 -19.79
C VAL A 187 15.76 53.04 -19.81
N SER A 188 16.72 53.71 -20.46
CA SER A 188 16.68 55.14 -20.69
C SER A 188 15.36 55.46 -21.39
N ARG A 189 14.52 56.25 -20.72
CA ARG A 189 13.37 56.90 -21.34
C ARG A 189 13.88 57.77 -22.48
N ARG A 190 13.92 57.24 -23.70
CA ARG A 190 13.88 58.05 -24.90
C ARG A 190 12.43 58.13 -25.36
N SER A 191 11.86 59.28 -25.06
CA SER A 191 10.60 59.77 -25.60
C SER A 191 10.48 59.49 -27.09
N ARG A 192 9.54 58.62 -27.47
CA ARG A 192 8.79 58.76 -28.72
C ARG A 192 7.33 58.52 -28.42
N ARG A 193 6.55 59.59 -28.60
CA ARG A 193 5.09 59.54 -28.74
C ARG A 193 4.76 58.53 -29.85
N GLY A 194 3.94 57.55 -29.52
CA GLY A 194 3.38 56.58 -30.46
C GLY A 194 2.11 56.03 -29.82
N THR A 195 0.99 56.40 -30.43
CA THR A 195 -0.40 56.17 -30.03
C THR A 195 -0.79 54.71 -29.92
N LEU A 196 -1.71 54.45 -28.98
CA LEU A 196 -2.76 53.41 -28.95
C LEU A 196 -2.46 52.06 -29.62
N SER A 197 -2.46 50.99 -28.83
CA SER A 197 -3.48 49.94 -29.02
C SER A 197 -3.58 49.02 -27.81
N LYS A 198 -4.84 48.71 -27.45
CA LYS A 198 -5.22 47.73 -26.42
C LYS A 198 -4.76 46.33 -26.85
N ALA A 199 -4.11 45.58 -25.96
CA ALA A 199 -3.91 44.15 -26.15
C ALA A 199 -4.08 43.41 -24.81
N SER A 200 -5.00 42.44 -24.86
CA SER A 200 -5.54 41.60 -23.81
C SER A 200 -4.49 40.73 -23.10
N PRO A 201 -4.76 40.24 -21.86
CA PRO A 201 -3.88 39.31 -21.19
C PRO A 201 -3.97 37.93 -21.86
N SER A 202 -2.86 37.53 -22.50
CA SER A 202 -2.67 36.19 -23.05
C SER A 202 -2.37 35.18 -21.95
N ARG A 203 -3.03 34.04 -22.07
CA ARG A 203 -2.91 32.85 -21.22
C ARG A 203 -1.48 32.31 -21.21
N CYS A 204 -0.97 31.98 -20.03
CA CYS A 204 0.20 31.12 -19.88
C CYS A 204 -0.14 29.69 -20.34
N PRO A 205 0.64 29.06 -21.24
CA PRO A 205 0.47 27.66 -21.58
C PRO A 205 1.14 26.77 -20.52
N ALA A 206 0.43 25.72 -20.11
CA ALA A 206 0.93 24.66 -19.25
C ALA A 206 2.18 24.01 -19.88
N ARG A 207 3.29 24.07 -19.15
CA ARG A 207 4.58 23.51 -19.52
C ARG A 207 4.52 21.99 -19.35
N ARG A 208 4.25 21.26 -20.44
CA ARG A 208 4.53 19.81 -20.53
C ARG A 208 6.03 19.61 -20.60
N SER A 209 6.65 19.16 -19.51
CA SER A 209 7.99 18.59 -19.53
C SER A 209 7.90 17.09 -19.73
N GLY A 210 7.97 16.65 -20.99
CA GLY A 210 8.37 15.29 -21.33
C GLY A 210 9.89 15.21 -21.26
N PHE A 211 10.42 14.42 -20.33
CA PHE A 211 11.83 14.04 -20.31
C PHE A 211 12.05 12.86 -21.26
N PRO A 212 12.92 12.95 -22.28
CA PRO A 212 13.36 11.78 -23.03
C PRO A 212 14.41 11.03 -22.21
N VAL A 213 14.07 9.80 -21.81
CA VAL A 213 15.01 8.84 -21.23
C VAL A 213 15.99 8.40 -22.31
N LYS A 214 17.23 8.91 -22.27
CA LYS A 214 18.34 8.37 -23.06
C LYS A 214 18.71 7.01 -22.49
N ARG A 215 18.49 5.94 -23.26
CA ARG A 215 19.06 4.61 -23.00
C ARG A 215 20.58 4.66 -23.22
N PRO A 216 21.43 4.26 -22.25
CA PRO A 216 22.85 4.08 -22.50
C PRO A 216 23.07 2.81 -23.35
N GLY A 217 23.88 2.97 -24.40
CA GLY A 217 24.22 1.91 -25.34
C GLY A 217 25.04 0.80 -24.71
N LEU A 218 24.72 -0.42 -25.12
CA LEU A 218 25.48 -1.64 -24.87
C LEU A 218 26.88 -1.51 -25.46
N CYS A 219 27.89 -1.52 -24.60
CA CYS A 219 29.28 -1.66 -24.99
C CYS A 219 29.62 -3.16 -24.93
N THR A 220 29.52 -3.85 -26.07
CA THR A 220 29.99 -5.23 -26.23
C THR A 220 31.52 -5.23 -26.27
N GLN A 221 32.17 -5.68 -25.19
CA GLN A 221 33.58 -6.04 -25.24
C GLN A 221 33.72 -7.49 -25.72
N ARG A 222 34.29 -7.59 -26.91
CA ARG A 222 34.72 -8.80 -27.59
C ARG A 222 36.08 -9.20 -27.02
N TRP A 223 36.15 -10.29 -26.26
CA TRP A 223 37.43 -10.88 -25.88
C TRP A 223 37.84 -11.87 -26.96
N ALA A 224 39.03 -11.65 -27.51
CA ALA A 224 39.69 -12.52 -28.46
C ALA A 224 40.95 -13.10 -27.80
N SER A 225 41.11 -14.40 -28.04
CA SER A 225 42.29 -15.26 -27.85
C SER A 225 42.65 -15.68 -26.43
#